data_AF-A0A445CEA2-F1
#
_entry.id   AF-A0A445CEA2-F1
#
_cell.length_a   1.000
_cell.length_b   1.000
_cell.length_c   1.000
_cell.angle_alpha   90.00
_cell.angle_beta   90.00
_cell.angle_gamma   90.00
#
_symmetry.space_group_name_H-M   'P 1'
#
loop_
_entity.id
_entity.type
_entity.pdbx_description
1 polymer ?
#
loop_
_entity_poly.entity_id
_entity_poly.type
_entity_poly.pdbx_seq_one_letter_code
_entity_poly.pdbx_strand_id
1 'polypeptide(L)'
;MAVHNDCKLQFLELKTKRTHRFIVFKIEENQKQVIVEKLGEPAQGYEDFAACLPPNECHYAIYDFEFLTEGYVPKSRIFFIAW
;
A
#
# COMPACT_ATOMS: atom_id res chain seq x y z
N MET A 1 6.86 0.48 19.45
CA MET A 1 6.42 0.08 18.10
C MET A 1 7.52 0.48 17.14
N ALA A 2 8.17 -0.48 16.49
CA ALA A 2 9.19 -0.21 15.48
C ALA A 2 8.58 -0.35 14.07
N VAL A 3 9.24 0.19 13.05
CA VAL A 3 8.88 -0.04 11.65
C VAL A 3 10.03 -0.78 11.00
N HIS A 4 9.76 -1.96 10.45
CA HIS A 4 10.76 -2.75 9.75
C HIS A 4 11.30 -1.95 8.55
N ASN A 5 12.61 -2.00 8.32
CA ASN A 5 13.28 -1.18 7.29
C ASN A 5 12.68 -1.41 5.88
N ASP A 6 12.24 -2.63 5.60
CA ASP A 6 11.59 -2.98 4.33
C ASP A 6 10.35 -2.15 4.06
N CYS A 7 9.59 -1.73 5.08
CA CYS A 7 8.41 -0.89 4.87
C CYS A 7 8.78 0.43 4.17
N LYS A 8 9.89 1.04 4.61
CA LYS A 8 10.40 2.27 4.01
C LYS A 8 10.97 2.01 2.62
N LEU A 9 11.69 0.91 2.43
CA LEU A 9 12.27 0.55 1.14
C LEU A 9 11.17 0.35 0.09
N GLN A 10 10.16 -0.48 0.39
CA GLN A 10 9.03 -0.76 -0.49
C GLN A 10 8.20 0.50 -0.80
N PHE A 11 7.96 1.35 0.20
CA PHE A 11 7.31 2.65 -0.02
C PHE A 11 8.10 3.56 -0.97
N LEU A 12 9.43 3.62 -0.81
CA LEU A 12 10.29 4.41 -1.69
C LEU A 12 10.28 3.86 -3.11
N GLU A 13 10.27 2.54 -3.29
CA GLU A 13 10.16 1.91 -4.62
C GLU A 13 8.82 2.22 -5.28
N LEU A 14 7.71 2.08 -4.57
CA LEU A 14 6.39 2.49 -5.07
C LEU A 14 6.39 3.98 -5.46
N LYS A 15 6.87 4.86 -4.58
CA LYS A 15 6.84 6.31 -4.82
C LYS A 15 7.70 6.75 -6.00
N THR A 16 8.87 6.14 -6.19
CA THR A 16 9.85 6.58 -7.20
C THR A 16 9.73 5.84 -8.53
N LYS A 17 9.48 4.53 -8.48
CA LYS A 17 9.48 3.66 -9.65
C LYS A 17 8.07 3.21 -10.06
N ARG A 18 7.05 3.43 -9.20
CA ARG A 18 5.67 2.93 -9.40
C ARG A 18 5.62 1.42 -9.64
N THR A 19 6.45 0.67 -8.92
CA THR A 19 6.56 -0.80 -9.02
C THR A 19 5.39 -1.56 -8.41
N HIS A 20 4.57 -0.89 -7.58
CA HIS A 20 3.47 -1.49 -6.86
C HIS A 20 2.24 -0.60 -6.92
N ARG A 21 1.05 -1.19 -7.06
CA ARG A 21 -0.22 -0.44 -6.98
C ARG A 21 -0.58 -0.12 -5.54
N PHE A 22 -0.29 -1.05 -4.63
CA PHE A 22 -0.54 -0.89 -3.20
C PHE A 22 0.49 -1.65 -2.37
N ILE A 23 0.62 -1.27 -1.10
CA ILE A 23 1.40 -1.98 -0.08
C ILE A 23 0.50 -2.13 1.13
N VAL A 24 0.38 -3.34 1.66
CA VAL A 24 -0.31 -3.63 2.91
C VAL A 24 0.73 -3.92 3.99
N PHE A 25 0.55 -3.29 5.14
CA PHE A 25 1.35 -3.45 6.33
C PHE A 25 0.50 -3.99 7.46
N LYS A 26 1.11 -4.83 8.29
CA LYS A 26 0.51 -5.29 9.54
C LYS A 26 1.43 -5.08 10.72
N ILE A 27 0.84 -5.08 11.90
CA ILE A 27 1.58 -5.05 13.16
C ILE A 27 1.83 -6.51 13.58
N GLU A 28 3.09 -6.91 13.62
CA GLU A 28 3.49 -8.17 14.23
C GLU A 28 3.60 -7.99 15.73
N GLU A 29 2.62 -8.51 16.48
CA GLU A 29 2.51 -8.31 17.93
C GLU A 29 3.71 -8.86 18.71
N ASN A 30 4.22 -10.03 18.30
CA ASN A 30 5.34 -10.70 18.98
C ASN A 30 6.60 -9.84 19.03
N GLN A 31 6.93 -9.18 17.92
CA GLN A 31 8.13 -8.34 17.79
C GLN A 31 7.80 -6.84 17.97
N LYS A 32 6.53 -6.48 18.18
CA LYS A 32 6.03 -5.09 18.31
C LYS A 32 6.52 -4.19 17.18
N GLN A 33 6.44 -4.70 15.95
CA GLN A 33 6.93 -4.03 14.75
C GLN A 33 5.90 -4.03 13.61
N VAL A 34 5.96 -3.00 12.78
CA VAL A 34 5.22 -2.94 11.51
C VAL A 34 6.04 -3.61 10.43
N ILE A 35 5.45 -4.58 9.73
CA ILE A 35 6.07 -5.30 8.62
C ILE A 35 5.24 -5.17 7.34
N VAL A 36 5.87 -5.40 6.20
CA VAL A 36 5.19 -5.56 4.93
C VAL A 36 4.49 -6.91 4.93
N GLU A 37 3.18 -6.90 4.69
CA GLU A 37 2.41 -8.12 4.52
C GLU A 37 2.25 -8.48 3.04
N LYS A 38 1.91 -7.49 2.21
CA LYS A 38 1.66 -7.72 0.80
C LYS A 38 2.08 -6.54 -0.06
N LEU A 39 2.66 -6.87 -1.20
CA LEU A 39 2.96 -5.94 -2.28
C LEU A 39 1.99 -6.23 -3.42
N GLY A 40 1.21 -5.22 -3.81
CA GLY A 40 0.30 -5.31 -4.95
C GLY A 40 1.04 -5.04 -6.25
N GLU A 41 0.89 -5.90 -7.24
CA GLU A 41 1.50 -5.70 -8.56
C GLU A 41 0.84 -4.51 -9.30
N PRO A 42 1.52 -3.87 -10.27
CA PRO A 42 0.99 -2.72 -11.00
C PRO A 42 -0.33 -2.99 -11.73
N ALA A 43 -0.56 -4.26 -12.12
CA ALA A 43 -1.74 -4.73 -12.83
C ALA A 43 -2.93 -5.03 -11.90
N GLN A 44 -2.71 -5.13 -10.59
CA GLN A 44 -3.78 -5.40 -9.62
C GLN A 44 -4.63 -4.15 -9.39
N GLY A 45 -5.93 -4.36 -9.22
CA GLY A 45 -6.93 -3.31 -9.09
C GLY A 45 -7.35 -3.03 -7.64
N TYR A 46 -8.47 -2.31 -7.51
CA TYR A 46 -9.09 -2.03 -6.21
C TYR A 46 -9.60 -3.31 -5.51
N GLU A 47 -10.23 -4.22 -6.25
CA GLU A 47 -10.76 -5.47 -5.69
C GLU A 47 -9.65 -6.36 -5.09
N ASP A 48 -8.51 -6.47 -5.79
CA ASP A 48 -7.33 -7.17 -5.29
C ASP A 48 -6.80 -6.57 -3.98
N PHE A 49 -6.83 -5.24 -3.88
CA PHE A 49 -6.43 -4.51 -2.69
C PHE A 49 -7.42 -4.71 -1.54
N ALA A 50 -8.72 -4.57 -1.80
CA ALA A 50 -9.77 -4.74 -0.80
C ALA A 50 -9.78 -6.17 -0.22
N ALA A 51 -9.49 -7.17 -1.05
CA ALA A 51 -9.34 -8.55 -0.59
C ALA A 51 -8.17 -8.76 0.40
N CYS A 52 -7.24 -7.81 0.50
CA CYS A 52 -6.14 -7.82 1.47
C CYS A 52 -6.49 -7.13 2.79
N LEU A 53 -7.69 -6.54 2.90
CA LEU A 53 -8.14 -5.78 4.06
C LEU A 53 -9.34 -6.49 4.72
N PRO A 54 -9.10 -7.51 5.55
CA PRO A 54 -10.18 -8.24 6.22
C PRO A 54 -10.89 -7.35 7.26
N PRO A 55 -12.21 -7.51 7.47
CA PRO A 55 -12.98 -6.64 8.37
C PRO A 55 -12.67 -6.84 9.87
N ASN A 56 -11.99 -7.93 10.22
CA ASN A 56 -11.75 -8.33 11.61
C ASN A 56 -10.35 -7.96 12.11
N GLU A 57 -9.50 -7.40 11.25
CA GLU A 57 -8.10 -7.10 11.58
C GLU A 57 -7.70 -5.74 11.01
N CYS A 58 -7.06 -4.92 11.85
CA CYS A 58 -6.58 -3.61 11.43
C CYS A 58 -5.33 -3.73 10.57
N HIS A 59 -5.26 -2.89 9.54
CA HIS A 59 -4.12 -2.85 8.63
C HIS A 59 -3.75 -1.41 8.32
N TYR A 60 -2.48 -1.18 7.99
CA TYR A 60 -2.08 0.05 7.33
C TYR A 60 -1.83 -0.23 5.86
N ALA A 61 -2.17 0.70 4.99
CA ALA A 61 -1.90 0.53 3.58
C ALA A 61 -1.47 1.82 2.91
N ILE A 62 -0.70 1.64 1.84
CA ILE A 62 -0.41 2.67 0.85
C ILE A 62 -1.07 2.25 -0.46
N TYR A 63 -1.79 3.16 -1.11
CA TYR A 63 -2.42 2.91 -2.40
C TYR A 63 -2.08 4.04 -3.37
N ASP A 64 -1.48 3.73 -4.53
CA ASP A 64 -1.22 4.70 -5.60
C ASP A 64 -2.42 4.76 -6.54
N PHE A 65 -3.36 5.64 -6.20
CA PHE A 65 -4.61 5.79 -6.94
C PHE A 65 -4.38 6.59 -8.21
N GLU A 66 -4.59 5.94 -9.35
CA GLU A 66 -4.47 6.54 -10.67
C GLU A 66 -5.83 6.98 -11.20
N PHE A 67 -5.89 8.19 -11.75
CA PHE A 67 -7.11 8.79 -12.28
C PHE A 67 -6.81 9.70 -13.47
N LEU A 68 -7.82 9.92 -14.30
CA LEU A 68 -7.76 10.86 -15.42
C LEU A 68 -8.35 12.20 -15.00
N THR A 69 -7.67 13.30 -15.33
CA THR A 69 -8.25 14.65 -15.16
C THR A 69 -9.18 15.01 -16.32
N GLU A 70 -9.83 16.17 -16.26
CA GLU A 70 -10.78 16.70 -17.27
C GLU A 70 -10.21 16.90 -18.69
N GLY A 71 -8.96 16.52 -18.95
CA GLY A 71 -8.32 16.49 -20.27
C GLY A 71 -7.70 15.14 -20.63
N TYR A 72 -8.14 14.04 -19.99
CA TYR A 72 -7.59 12.69 -20.16
C TYR A 72 -6.09 12.57 -19.85
N VAL A 73 -5.57 13.45 -18.98
CA VAL A 73 -4.19 13.39 -18.51
C VAL A 73 -4.11 12.45 -17.29
N PRO A 74 -3.32 11.37 -17.34
CA PRO A 74 -3.13 10.50 -16.19
C PRO A 74 -2.43 11.23 -15.05
N LYS A 75 -3.03 11.15 -13.86
CA LYS A 75 -2.42 11.58 -12.60
C LYS A 75 -2.54 10.45 -11.59
N SER A 76 -1.67 10.48 -10.58
CA SER A 76 -1.80 9.59 -9.44
C SER A 76 -1.69 10.35 -8.12
N ARG A 77 -2.30 9.78 -7.09
CA ARG A 77 -2.20 10.25 -5.70
C ARG A 77 -1.96 9.06 -4.80
N ILE A 78 -0.94 9.20 -3.95
CA ILE A 78 -0.63 8.22 -2.93
C ILE A 78 -1.54 8.48 -1.74
N PHE A 79 -2.35 7.49 -1.38
CA PHE A 79 -3.15 7.49 -0.17
C PHE A 79 -2.50 6.62 0.90
N PHE A 80 -2.50 7.14 2.13
CA PHE A 80 -2.26 6.35 3.32
C PHE A 80 -3.61 6.02 3.96
N ILE A 81 -3.82 4.74 4.24
CA ILE A 81 -5.09 4.19 4.74
C ILE A 81 -4.80 3.50 6.08
N ALA A 82 -5.57 3.86 7.10
CA ALA A 82 -5.68 3.12 8.33
C ALA A 82 -7.02 2.39 8.30
N TRP A 83 -6.96 1.08 8.11
CA TRP A 83 -8.09 0.16 7.98
C TRP A 83 -8.41 -0.46 9.34
#